data_AF-A0A1Y5PL67-F1
#
_entry.id   AF-A0A1Y5PL67-F1
#
_cell.length_a   1.000
_cell.length_b   1.000
_cell.length_c   1.000
_cell.angle_alpha   90.00
_cell.angle_beta   90.00
_cell.angle_gamma   90.00
#
_symmetry.space_group_name_H-M   'P 1'
#
loop_
_entity.id
_entity.type
_entity.pdbx_description
1 polymer ?
#
loop_
_entity_poly.entity_id
_entity_poly.type
_entity_poly.pdbx_seq_one_letter_code
_entity_poly.pdbx_strand_id
1 'polypeptide(L)'
;MTTDLKAFWANVDAALDRCAQADTVEDVITILNEHFEPSSGEAFFAGSGGDNQLLDKLHWYRPVRTWKIVRYNAPYYWCLADPNGDLLTYIEGDIYRGNTMTT
;
A
#
# COMPACT_ATOMS: atom_id res chain seq x y z
N MET A 1 -6.14 -22.31 15.11
CA MET A 1 -6.46 -20.88 14.87
C MET A 1 -5.30 -19.93 15.16
N THR A 2 -4.37 -20.21 16.10
CA THR A 2 -3.24 -19.30 16.39
C THR A 2 -2.13 -19.29 15.33
N THR A 3 -1.88 -20.42 14.65
CA THR A 3 -0.86 -20.52 13.59
C THR A 3 -1.24 -19.72 12.33
N ASP A 4 -2.53 -19.68 12.00
CA ASP A 4 -3.07 -19.00 10.82
C ASP A 4 -2.94 -17.47 10.94
N LEU A 5 -3.30 -16.92 12.11
CA LEU A 5 -3.13 -15.50 12.41
C LEU A 5 -1.65 -15.08 12.38
N LYS A 6 -0.73 -15.92 12.89
CA LYS A 6 0.71 -15.63 12.83
C LYS A 6 1.23 -15.65 11.40
N ALA A 7 0.80 -16.63 10.59
CA ALA A 7 1.18 -16.71 9.18
C ALA A 7 0.65 -15.52 8.39
N PHE A 8 -0.59 -15.10 8.66
CA PHE A 8 -1.17 -13.89 8.08
C PHE A 8 -0.33 -12.65 8.37
N TRP A 9 -0.02 -12.37 9.64
CA TRP A 9 0.75 -11.17 9.97
C TRP A 9 2.20 -11.24 9.45
N ALA A 10 2.82 -12.43 9.42
CA ALA A 10 4.12 -12.59 8.78
C ALA A 10 4.07 -12.29 7.27
N ASN A 11 2.97 -12.63 6.59
CA ASN A 11 2.76 -12.29 5.19
C ASN A 11 2.56 -10.78 4.99
N VAL A 12 1.83 -10.12 5.90
CA VAL A 12 1.70 -8.65 5.94
C VAL A 12 3.04 -7.97 6.09
N ASP A 13 3.85 -8.38 7.05
CA ASP A 13 5.19 -7.82 7.28
C ASP A 13 6.08 -8.00 6.04
N ALA A 14 6.06 -9.19 5.42
CA ALA A 14 6.83 -9.47 4.20
C ALA A 14 6.41 -8.56 3.02
N ALA A 15 5.10 -8.33 2.83
CA ALA A 15 4.60 -7.43 1.80
C ALA A 15 5.03 -5.98 2.05
N LEU A 16 4.94 -5.51 3.30
CA LEU A 16 5.33 -4.16 3.70
C LEU A 16 6.83 -3.91 3.56
N ASP A 17 7.66 -4.87 3.93
CA ASP A 17 9.12 -4.76 3.79
C ASP A 17 9.55 -4.66 2.33
N ARG A 18 8.86 -5.39 1.43
CA ARG A 18 9.06 -5.27 -0.01
C ARG A 18 8.54 -3.94 -0.55
N CYS A 19 7.34 -3.51 -0.15
CA CYS A 19 6.79 -2.22 -0.56
C CYS A 19 7.67 -1.03 -0.11
N ALA A 20 8.39 -1.15 1.01
CA ALA A 20 9.34 -0.11 1.44
C ALA A 20 10.45 0.14 0.40
N GLN A 21 10.75 -0.84 -0.46
CA GLN A 21 11.72 -0.75 -1.55
C GLN A 21 11.08 -0.41 -2.90
N ALA A 22 9.74 -0.37 -3.01
CA ALA A 22 9.03 -0.11 -4.25
C ALA A 22 9.16 1.36 -4.68
N ASP A 23 9.60 1.58 -5.92
CA ASP A 23 9.75 2.92 -6.48
C ASP A 23 8.66 3.26 -7.49
N THR A 24 7.82 2.32 -7.90
CA THR A 24 6.74 2.59 -8.84
C THR A 24 5.39 2.10 -8.36
N VAL A 25 4.31 2.65 -8.91
CA VAL A 25 2.95 2.14 -8.73
C VAL A 25 2.86 0.65 -9.09
N GLU A 26 3.52 0.26 -10.18
CA GLU A 26 3.53 -1.13 -10.67
C GLU A 26 4.27 -2.10 -9.73
N ASP A 27 5.36 -1.65 -9.10
CA ASP A 27 6.06 -2.46 -8.09
C ASP A 27 5.13 -2.77 -6.92
N VAL A 28 4.40 -1.76 -6.40
CA VAL A 28 3.48 -1.94 -5.28
C VAL A 28 2.35 -2.90 -5.64
N ILE A 29 1.73 -2.72 -6.80
CA ILE A 29 0.64 -3.60 -7.28
C ILE A 29 1.15 -5.04 -7.42
N THR A 30 2.32 -5.22 -8.04
CA THR A 30 2.93 -6.55 -8.23
C THR A 30 3.21 -7.23 -6.90
N ILE A 31 3.85 -6.52 -5.97
CA ILE A 31 4.18 -7.04 -4.64
C ILE A 31 2.89 -7.43 -3.91
N LEU A 32 1.89 -6.56 -3.86
CA LEU A 32 0.66 -6.85 -3.12
C LEU A 32 -0.11 -8.04 -3.71
N ASN A 33 -0.15 -8.19 -5.04
CA ASN A 33 -0.81 -9.33 -5.70
C ASN A 33 -0.08 -10.67 -5.48
N GLU A 34 1.22 -10.66 -5.16
CA GLU A 34 1.93 -11.87 -4.76
C GLU A 34 1.60 -12.30 -3.32
N HIS A 35 1.10 -11.37 -2.50
CA HIS A 35 0.83 -11.59 -1.07
C HIS A 35 -0.66 -11.70 -0.74
N PHE A 36 -1.54 -11.07 -1.51
CA PHE A 36 -2.98 -10.99 -1.25
C PHE A 36 -3.78 -11.12 -2.54
N GLU A 37 -4.93 -11.78 -2.46
CA GLU A 37 -5.91 -11.75 -3.54
C GLU A 37 -6.49 -10.33 -3.66
N PRO A 38 -6.61 -9.76 -4.88
CA PRO A 38 -7.28 -8.48 -5.09
C PRO A 38 -8.74 -8.50 -4.62
N SER A 39 -9.26 -7.31 -4.29
CA SER A 39 -10.68 -7.09 -4.00
C SER A 39 -11.35 -6.34 -5.16
N SER A 40 -11.48 -5.01 -5.06
CA SER A 40 -12.17 -4.18 -6.05
C SER A 40 -11.22 -3.34 -6.91
N GLY A 41 -10.02 -3.09 -6.40
CA GLY A 41 -8.93 -2.43 -7.15
C GLY A 41 -7.99 -3.42 -7.85
N GLU A 42 -6.88 -2.90 -8.35
CA GLU A 42 -5.85 -3.69 -9.04
C GLU A 42 -4.94 -4.47 -8.10
N ALA A 43 -4.94 -4.12 -6.81
CA ALA A 43 -4.38 -4.93 -5.73
C ALA A 43 -5.10 -4.65 -4.41
N PHE A 44 -4.76 -5.44 -3.37
CA PHE A 44 -5.34 -5.27 -2.04
C PHE A 44 -4.26 -5.39 -0.95
N PHE A 45 -4.35 -4.54 0.09
CA PHE A 45 -3.55 -4.62 1.30
C PHE A 45 -4.42 -5.03 2.49
N ALA A 46 -4.34 -6.30 2.88
CA ALA A 46 -5.13 -6.86 3.97
C ALA A 46 -4.68 -6.42 5.37
N GLY A 47 -3.50 -5.80 5.49
CA GLY A 47 -2.86 -5.48 6.78
C GLY A 47 -3.34 -4.18 7.44
N SER A 48 -4.40 -3.53 6.96
CA SER A 48 -4.85 -2.22 7.44
C SER A 48 -5.19 -2.15 8.94
N GLY A 49 -5.52 -3.29 9.57
CA GLY A 49 -5.75 -3.39 11.01
C GLY A 49 -4.50 -3.60 11.87
N GLY A 50 -3.30 -3.63 11.27
CA GLY A 50 -2.03 -3.83 11.97
C GLY A 50 -1.34 -2.54 12.41
N ASP A 51 -0.22 -2.69 13.12
CA ASP A 51 0.55 -1.54 13.63
C ASP A 51 1.31 -0.79 12.52
N ASN A 52 1.69 -1.48 11.44
CA ASN A 52 2.41 -0.91 10.31
C ASN A 52 1.47 -0.72 9.11
N GLN A 53 1.49 0.47 8.51
CA GLN A 53 0.63 0.80 7.38
C GLN A 53 1.43 0.92 6.08
N LEU A 54 0.77 0.67 4.94
CA LEU A 54 1.38 0.80 3.61
C LEU A 54 1.88 2.24 3.36
N LEU A 55 1.11 3.24 3.78
CA LEU A 55 1.49 4.66 3.70
C LEU A 55 2.80 4.95 4.44
N ASP A 56 3.02 4.29 5.58
CA ASP A 56 4.23 4.50 6.37
C ASP A 56 5.47 4.05 5.61
N LYS A 57 5.38 2.89 4.94
CA LYS A 57 6.50 2.30 4.19
C LYS A 57 6.81 3.08 2.90
N LEU A 58 5.78 3.56 2.21
CA LEU A 58 5.96 4.30 0.96
C LEU A 58 6.37 5.76 1.20
N HIS A 59 5.88 6.40 2.27
CA HIS A 59 6.07 7.84 2.47
C HIS A 59 6.76 8.23 3.80
N TRP A 60 6.23 7.81 4.95
CA TRP A 60 6.67 8.39 6.23
C TRP A 60 8.04 7.89 6.72
N TYR A 61 8.33 6.61 6.54
CA TYR A 61 9.53 5.93 7.06
C TYR A 61 10.59 5.68 6.00
N ARG A 62 10.37 6.17 4.78
CA ARG A 62 11.35 6.05 3.70
C ARG A 62 12.53 7.01 3.93
N PRO A 63 13.80 6.53 3.89
CA PRO A 63 14.97 7.41 4.05
C PRO A 63 15.02 8.54 3.01
N VAL A 64 14.56 8.25 1.79
CA VAL A 64 14.39 9.24 0.72
C VAL A 64 12.90 9.32 0.40
N ARG A 65 12.31 10.50 0.62
CA ARG A 65 10.88 10.77 0.37
C ARG A 65 10.61 10.95 -1.12
N THR A 66 10.75 9.89 -1.90
CA THR A 66 10.52 9.91 -3.35
C THR A 66 9.03 9.91 -3.68
N TRP A 67 8.22 9.12 -2.98
CA TRP A 67 6.76 9.19 -3.05
C TRP A 67 6.23 10.47 -2.42
N LYS A 68 5.26 11.11 -3.07
CA LYS A 68 4.65 12.38 -2.63
C LYS A 68 3.17 12.19 -2.31
N ILE A 69 2.72 12.80 -1.22
CA ILE A 69 1.29 12.89 -0.93
C ILE A 69 0.64 13.83 -1.94
N VAL A 70 -0.31 13.30 -2.71
CA VAL A 70 -1.18 14.09 -3.60
C VAL A 70 -2.43 14.50 -2.86
N ARG A 71 -3.04 13.57 -2.10
CA ARG A 71 -4.17 13.84 -1.23
C ARG A 71 -4.17 12.90 -0.04
N TYR A 72 -4.60 13.40 1.12
CA TYR A 72 -4.74 12.62 2.34
C TYR A 72 -6.00 13.07 3.07
N ASN A 73 -7.01 12.20 3.11
CA ASN A 73 -8.27 12.46 3.83
C ASN A 73 -8.31 11.70 5.16
N ALA A 74 -7.83 10.45 5.19
CA ALA A 74 -7.77 9.61 6.37
C ALA A 74 -6.67 8.53 6.22
N PRO A 75 -6.27 7.82 7.29
CA PRO A 75 -5.31 6.71 7.20
C PRO A 75 -5.74 5.60 6.22
N TYR A 76 -7.05 5.44 6.03
CA TYR A 76 -7.64 4.48 5.11
C TYR A 76 -8.03 5.08 3.75
N TYR A 77 -7.74 6.37 3.49
CA TYR A 77 -8.18 7.05 2.27
C TYR A 77 -7.20 8.16 1.85
N TRP A 78 -6.31 7.83 0.90
CA TRP A 78 -5.22 8.70 0.46
C TRP A 78 -4.74 8.37 -0.96
N CYS A 79 -4.02 9.30 -1.58
CA CYS A 79 -3.38 9.14 -2.87
C CYS A 79 -1.94 9.65 -2.83
N LEU A 80 -1.01 8.83 -3.35
CA LEU A 80 0.40 9.17 -3.53
C LEU A 80 0.73 9.27 -5.03
N ALA A 81 1.74 10.08 -5.33
CA ALA A 81 2.47 10.02 -6.58
C ALA A 81 3.81 9.30 -6.34
N ASP A 82 4.16 8.40 -7.25
CA ASP A 82 5.48 7.80 -7.32
C ASP A 82 6.52 8.82 -7.86
N PRO A 83 7.82 8.48 -7.94
CA PRO A 83 8.87 9.35 -8.43
C PRO A 83 8.74 9.74 -9.91
N ASN A 84 8.04 8.93 -10.72
CA ASN A 84 7.76 9.20 -12.13
C ASN A 84 6.53 10.10 -12.30
N GLY A 85 5.73 10.27 -11.25
CA GLY A 85 4.49 11.04 -11.25
C GLY A 85 3.24 10.19 -11.47
N ASP A 86 3.37 8.86 -11.56
CA ASP A 86 2.23 7.96 -11.62
C ASP A 86 1.53 7.91 -10.26
N LEU A 87 0.20 7.78 -10.29
CA LEU A 87 -0.62 7.94 -9.10
C LEU A 87 -1.13 6.59 -8.60
N LEU A 88 -1.11 6.43 -7.28
CA LEU A 88 -1.68 5.30 -6.56
C LEU A 88 -2.68 5.83 -5.53
N THR A 89 -3.93 5.36 -5.59
CA THR A 89 -4.95 5.63 -4.58
C THR A 89 -5.18 4.42 -3.71
N TYR A 90 -5.23 4.64 -2.40
CA TYR A 90 -5.58 3.66 -1.39
C TYR A 90 -6.96 3.99 -0.82
N ILE A 91 -7.88 3.02 -0.84
CA ILE A 91 -9.22 3.14 -0.24
C ILE A 91 -9.51 1.86 0.54
N GLU A 92 -9.48 1.93 1.86
CA GLU A 92 -9.87 0.82 2.76
C GLU A 92 -9.17 -0.53 2.48
N GLY A 93 -7.97 -0.49 1.93
CA GLY A 93 -7.18 -1.66 1.55
C GLY A 93 -7.08 -1.87 0.05
N ASP A 94 -8.05 -1.40 -0.73
CA ASP A 94 -8.00 -1.47 -2.20
C ASP A 94 -6.99 -0.46 -2.76
N ILE A 95 -6.24 -0.91 -3.76
CA ILE A 95 -5.23 -0.13 -4.48
C ILE A 95 -5.72 0.14 -5.89
N TYR A 96 -5.75 1.41 -6.27
CA TYR A 96 -6.12 1.85 -7.61
C TYR A 96 -5.01 2.62 -8.30
N ARG A 97 -4.89 2.43 -9.62
CA ARG A 97 -4.12 3.37 -10.45
C ARG A 97 -4.86 4.69 -10.59
N GLY A 98 -4.10 5.79 -10.68
CA GLY A 98 -4.67 7.12 -10.81
C GLY A 98 -5.12 7.71 -9.48
N ASN A 99 -5.65 8.93 -9.53
CA ASN A 99 -6.37 9.55 -8.42
C ASN A 99 -7.86 9.24 -8.55
N THR A 100 -8.34 8.25 -7.80
CA THR A 100 -9.76 7.85 -7.78
C THR A 100 -10.52 8.45 -6.61
N MET A 101 -9.86 9.31 -5.81
CA MET A 101 -10.51 9.93 -4.66
C MET A 101 -11.56 10.95 -5.14
N THR A 102 -12.83 10.72 -4.83
CA THR A 102 -13.92 11.67 -5.11
C THR A 102 -13.72 12.95 -4.30
N THR A 103 -13.97 14.12 -4.90
CA THR A 103 -13.75 15.44 -4.29
C THR A 103 -14.54 15.62 -3.01
#